data_AF-A0AA46V7A3-F1
#
_entry.id   AF-A0AA46V7A3-F1
#
_cell.length_a   1.000
_cell.length_b   1.000
_cell.length_c   1.000
_cell.angle_alpha   90.00
_cell.angle_beta   90.00
_cell.angle_gamma   90.00
#
_symmetry.space_group_name_H-M   'P 1'
#
loop_
_entity.id
_entity.type
_entity.pdbx_description
1 polymer ?
#
loop_
_entity_poly.entity_id
_entity_poly.type
_entity_poly.pdbx_seq_one_letter_code
_entity_poly.pdbx_strand_id
1 'polypeptide(L)'
;MIPGEILYADTPVLVNEGRPVTELTVLNTADRPVQVGSHYHFAEANPGLDFDRAAAQGKRLEIAAGTAVRFEPGIPVDVRLVPLAGARVVPGLRGAVAGPLDAADENGATRD
;
A
#
# COMPACT_ATOMS: atom_id res chain seq x y z
N MET A 1 9.20 -24.46 33.71
CA MET A 1 8.05 -24.58 32.79
C MET A 1 7.21 -23.33 32.96
N ILE A 2 7.01 -22.57 31.87
CA ILE A 2 6.29 -21.29 31.88
C ILE A 2 4.98 -21.50 31.10
N PRO A 3 3.82 -21.61 31.77
CA PRO A 3 2.54 -21.73 31.08
C PRO A 3 2.29 -20.55 30.13
N GLY A 4 1.99 -20.85 28.87
CA GLY A 4 1.74 -19.84 27.82
C GLY A 4 2.99 -19.30 27.14
N GLU A 5 4.18 -19.86 27.41
CA GLU A 5 5.40 -19.50 26.69
C GLU A 5 5.31 -19.86 25.20
N ILE A 6 5.68 -18.91 24.35
CA ILE A 6 5.82 -19.11 22.91
C ILE A 6 7.31 -19.18 22.60
N LEU A 7 7.76 -20.34 22.14
CA LEU A 7 9.12 -20.56 21.67
C LEU A 7 9.14 -20.30 20.16
N TYR A 8 9.69 -19.15 19.77
CA TYR A 8 9.80 -18.79 18.36
C TYR A 8 10.96 -19.53 17.68
N ALA A 9 10.85 -19.68 16.35
CA ALA A 9 12.02 -19.98 15.54
C ALA A 9 12.89 -18.72 15.41
N ASP A 10 14.20 -18.89 15.23
CA ASP A 10 15.14 -17.77 15.04
C ASP A 10 14.96 -17.08 13.68
N THR A 11 14.35 -17.77 12.71
CA THR A 11 14.17 -17.28 11.35
C THR A 11 13.06 -16.23 11.29
N PRO A 12 13.34 -15.00 10.81
CA PRO A 12 12.32 -13.99 10.60
C PRO A 12 11.30 -14.41 9.54
N VAL A 13 10.06 -13.94 9.69
CA VAL A 13 9.03 -14.11 8.66
C VAL A 13 9.21 -13.04 7.58
N LEU A 14 9.48 -13.47 6.35
CA LEU A 14 9.51 -12.58 5.19
C LEU A 14 8.07 -12.19 4.80
N VAL A 15 7.87 -10.91 4.54
CA VAL A 15 6.57 -10.37 4.10
C VAL A 15 6.66 -9.89 2.66
N ASN A 16 5.60 -10.14 1.89
CA ASN A 16 5.50 -9.73 0.48
C ASN A 16 6.65 -10.25 -0.42
N GLU A 17 7.25 -11.39 -0.06
CA GLU A 17 8.41 -11.95 -0.77
C GLU A 17 8.13 -12.14 -2.27
N GLY A 18 9.14 -11.84 -3.09
CA GLY A 18 9.10 -11.99 -4.54
C GLY A 18 8.24 -10.95 -5.28
N ARG A 19 7.61 -9.99 -4.58
CA ARG A 19 6.81 -8.96 -5.24
C ARG A 19 7.70 -7.82 -5.78
N PRO A 20 7.38 -7.27 -6.96
CA PRO A 20 8.09 -6.09 -7.45
C PRO A 20 7.83 -4.90 -6.54
N VAL A 21 8.89 -4.15 -6.25
CA VAL A 21 8.86 -2.99 -5.35
C VAL A 21 8.98 -1.70 -6.16
N THR A 22 8.21 -0.69 -5.77
CA THR A 22 8.34 0.68 -6.28
C THR A 22 8.62 1.61 -5.12
N GLU A 23 9.72 2.33 -5.19
CA GLU A 23 10.10 3.33 -4.19
C GLU A 23 9.57 4.70 -4.61
N LEU A 24 9.00 5.45 -3.66
CA LEU A 24 8.51 6.82 -3.87
C LEU A 24 8.84 7.68 -2.66
N THR A 25 9.24 8.92 -2.91
CA THR A 25 9.28 9.96 -1.88
C THR A 25 7.92 10.64 -1.80
N VAL A 26 7.39 10.77 -0.60
CA VAL A 26 6.06 11.34 -0.33
C VAL A 26 6.20 12.54 0.61
N LEU A 27 5.66 13.68 0.21
CA LEU A 27 5.63 14.89 1.04
C LEU A 27 4.21 15.21 1.48
N ASN A 28 3.98 15.40 2.77
CA ASN A 28 2.72 15.96 3.26
C ASN A 28 2.76 17.49 3.19
N THR A 29 2.04 18.07 2.24
CA THR A 29 1.92 19.53 2.05
C THR A 29 0.80 20.15 2.88
N ALA A 30 -0.01 19.34 3.56
CA ALA A 30 -1.08 19.81 4.44
C ALA A 30 -0.56 20.19 5.84
N ASP A 31 -1.40 20.86 6.61
CA ASP A 31 -1.14 21.36 7.97
C ASP A 31 -1.37 20.33 9.08
N ARG A 32 -1.87 19.15 8.72
CA ARG A 32 -2.21 18.07 9.66
C ARG A 32 -1.51 16.77 9.27
N PRO A 33 -1.13 15.96 10.26
CA PRO A 33 -0.52 14.67 9.98
C PRO A 33 -1.49 13.73 9.27
N VAL A 34 -0.95 12.91 8.38
CA VAL A 34 -1.70 11.87 7.65
C VAL A 34 -1.09 10.51 7.98
N GLN A 35 -1.92 9.49 8.12
CA GLN A 35 -1.47 8.11 8.32
C GLN A 35 -2.16 7.21 7.30
N VAL A 36 -1.38 6.40 6.59
CA VAL A 36 -1.88 5.50 5.52
C VAL A 36 -1.58 4.06 5.90
N GLY A 37 -2.62 3.21 5.89
CA GLY A 37 -2.53 1.81 6.29
C GLY A 37 -1.96 0.89 5.21
N SER A 38 -1.44 -0.26 5.65
CA SER A 38 -0.78 -1.29 4.82
C SER A 38 -1.50 -1.73 3.56
N HIS A 39 -2.85 -1.74 3.56
CA HIS A 39 -3.69 -2.26 2.46
C HIS A 39 -4.51 -1.19 1.74
N TYR A 40 -4.27 0.09 2.04
CA TYR A 40 -4.92 1.18 1.34
C TYR A 40 -4.36 1.30 -0.10
N HIS A 41 -5.22 1.53 -1.09
CA HIS A 41 -4.78 1.80 -2.46
C HIS A 41 -4.04 3.14 -2.49
N PHE A 42 -2.71 3.11 -2.59
CA PHE A 42 -1.87 4.25 -2.23
C PHE A 42 -2.10 5.46 -3.15
N ALA A 43 -2.42 5.23 -4.43
CA ALA A 43 -2.79 6.30 -5.36
C ALA A 43 -4.02 7.11 -4.92
N GLU A 44 -4.89 6.56 -4.06
CA GLU A 44 -6.07 7.25 -3.51
C GLU A 44 -5.81 7.87 -2.13
N ALA A 45 -4.57 7.88 -1.64
CA ALA A 45 -4.26 8.48 -0.33
C ALA A 45 -4.65 9.97 -0.27
N ASN A 46 -4.61 10.58 0.91
CA ASN A 46 -5.02 11.98 1.11
C ASN A 46 -4.39 12.92 0.05
N PRO A 47 -5.16 13.80 -0.64
CA PRO A 47 -4.64 14.74 -1.63
C PRO A 47 -3.58 15.72 -1.10
N GLY A 48 -3.52 15.94 0.22
CA GLY A 48 -2.44 16.69 0.86
C GLY A 48 -1.07 15.97 0.83
N LEU A 49 -1.03 14.71 0.38
CA LEU A 49 0.21 14.01 0.10
C LEU A 49 0.59 14.21 -1.37
N ASP A 50 1.74 14.83 -1.59
CA ASP A 50 2.37 15.07 -2.88
C ASP A 50 3.38 13.95 -3.20
N PHE A 51 3.16 13.26 -4.32
CA PHE A 51 3.94 12.16 -4.85
C PHE A 51 3.43 11.76 -6.25
N ASP A 52 4.17 10.90 -6.95
CA ASP A 52 3.73 10.34 -8.24
C ASP A 52 2.56 9.34 -8.06
N ARG A 53 1.34 9.84 -8.26
CA ARG A 53 0.09 9.07 -8.19
C ARG A 53 0.02 7.98 -9.25
N ALA A 54 0.55 8.22 -10.45
CA ALA A 54 0.53 7.25 -11.54
C ALA A 54 1.44 6.07 -11.22
N ALA A 55 2.62 6.32 -10.66
CA ALA A 55 3.52 5.27 -10.18
C ALA A 55 2.94 4.47 -9.00
N ALA A 56 2.04 5.06 -8.21
CA ALA A 56 1.37 4.39 -7.09
C ALA A 56 0.09 3.61 -7.49
N GLN A 57 -0.35 3.70 -8.74
CA GLN A 57 -1.60 3.09 -9.20
C GLN A 57 -1.58 1.56 -9.05
N GLY A 58 -2.63 1.02 -8.43
CA GLY A 58 -2.80 -0.40 -8.15
C GLY A 58 -1.81 -0.97 -7.13
N LYS A 59 -1.20 -0.13 -6.29
CA LYS A 59 -0.21 -0.53 -5.28
C LYS A 59 -0.63 -0.15 -3.85
N ARG A 60 -0.01 -0.80 -2.88
CA ARG A 60 -0.17 -0.59 -1.43
C ARG A 60 1.20 -0.58 -0.74
N LEU A 61 1.28 -0.10 0.50
CA LEU A 61 2.52 -0.05 1.26
C LEU A 61 3.11 -1.47 1.46
N GLU A 62 4.42 -1.58 1.24
CA GLU A 62 5.23 -2.77 1.51
C GLU A 62 5.62 -2.83 2.98
N ILE A 63 4.61 -3.03 3.84
CA ILE A 63 4.77 -3.13 5.29
C ILE A 63 3.95 -4.31 5.83
N ALA A 64 4.17 -4.66 7.10
CA ALA A 64 3.40 -5.69 7.78
C ALA A 64 1.89 -5.37 7.76
N ALA A 65 1.06 -6.40 7.56
CA ALA A 65 -0.38 -6.26 7.56
C ALA A 65 -0.89 -5.65 8.88
N GLY A 66 -1.88 -4.74 8.79
CA GLY A 66 -2.44 -4.04 9.95
C GLY A 66 -1.63 -2.82 10.43
N THR A 67 -0.40 -2.63 9.95
CA THR A 67 0.41 -1.44 10.28
C THR A 67 0.15 -0.27 9.31
N ALA A 68 0.77 0.88 9.57
CA ALA A 68 0.61 2.10 8.80
C ALA A 68 1.88 2.98 8.82
N VAL A 69 2.02 3.85 7.82
CA VAL A 69 3.06 4.88 7.76
C VAL A 69 2.44 6.25 8.05
N ARG A 70 3.11 7.04 8.89
CA ARG A 70 2.71 8.39 9.29
C ARG A 70 3.55 9.43 8.56
N PHE A 71 2.89 10.46 8.04
CA PHE A 71 3.48 11.57 7.31
C PHE A 71 3.20 12.87 8.06
N GLU A 72 4.25 13.46 8.64
CA GLU A 72 4.17 14.76 9.30
C GLU A 72 4.15 15.90 8.27
N PRO A 73 3.47 17.02 8.56
CA PRO A 73 3.50 18.22 7.72
C PRO A 73 4.92 18.66 7.35
N GLY A 74 5.18 18.85 6.06
CA GLY A 74 6.44 19.40 5.54
C GLY A 74 7.65 18.46 5.57
N ILE A 75 7.50 17.21 6.04
CA ILE A 75 8.60 16.24 6.12
C ILE A 75 8.44 15.18 5.01
N PRO A 76 9.37 15.11 4.05
CA PRO A 76 9.40 14.03 3.07
C PRO A 76 9.68 12.68 3.74
N VAL A 77 9.01 11.63 3.27
CA VAL A 77 9.20 10.25 3.72
C VAL A 77 9.31 9.35 2.50
N ASP A 78 10.37 8.55 2.44
CA ASP A 78 10.51 7.51 1.42
C ASP A 78 9.69 6.28 1.82
N VAL A 79 8.89 5.79 0.89
CA VAL A 79 8.06 4.60 1.07
C VAL A 79 8.29 3.60 -0.05
N ARG A 80 8.06 2.34 0.29
CA ARG A 80 8.07 1.22 -0.65
C ARG A 80 6.66 0.72 -0.87
N LEU A 81 6.30 0.48 -2.13
CA LEU A 81 5.00 0.01 -2.55
C LEU A 81 5.10 -1.33 -3.28
N VAL A 82 4.13 -2.21 -3.04
CA VAL A 82 3.95 -3.47 -3.77
C VAL A 82 2.57 -3.50 -4.45
N PRO A 83 2.40 -4.24 -5.55
CA PRO A 83 1.10 -4.39 -6.19
C PRO A 83 0.05 -4.95 -5.24
N LEU A 84 -1.17 -4.43 -5.37
CA LEU A 84 -2.37 -5.13 -4.92
C LEU A 84 -2.43 -6.48 -5.64
N ALA A 85 -2.81 -7.53 -4.92
CA ALA A 85 -2.95 -8.88 -5.45
C ALA A 85 -4.42 -9.32 -5.41
N GLY A 86 -4.69 -10.58 -5.75
CA GLY A 86 -6.05 -11.08 -5.88
C GLY A 86 -6.72 -10.49 -7.12
N ALA A 87 -8.04 -10.25 -7.06
CA ALA A 87 -8.80 -9.75 -8.20
C ALA A 87 -8.53 -8.27 -8.56
N ARG A 88 -7.71 -7.56 -7.77
CA ARG A 88 -7.32 -6.16 -8.01
C ARG A 88 -8.51 -5.23 -8.28
N VAL A 89 -9.54 -5.35 -7.45
CA VAL A 89 -10.74 -4.49 -7.45
C VAL A 89 -10.70 -3.56 -6.24
N VAL A 90 -10.91 -2.26 -6.45
CA VAL A 90 -10.95 -1.21 -5.41
C VAL A 90 -12.34 -0.55 -5.38
N PRO A 91 -13.35 -1.17 -4.73
CA PRO A 91 -14.75 -0.76 -4.83
C PRO A 91 -15.15 0.41 -3.91
N GLY A 92 -14.22 1.31 -3.53
CA GLY A 92 -14.51 2.38 -2.57
C GLY A 92 -13.39 3.41 -2.41
N LEU A 93 -12.96 3.66 -1.16
CA LEU A 93 -11.94 4.64 -0.79
C LEU A 93 -12.35 6.08 -1.11
N ARG A 94 -11.65 6.75 -2.04
CA ARG A 94 -12.03 8.09 -2.52
C ARG A 94 -12.88 8.01 -3.80
N GLY A 95 -13.09 6.81 -4.33
CA GLY A 95 -13.88 6.56 -5.53
C GLY A 95 -13.17 6.95 -6.82
N ALA A 96 -11.83 7.15 -6.81
CA ALA A 96 -11.10 7.50 -8.02
C ALA A 96 -10.98 6.32 -8.99
N VAL A 97 -10.88 5.09 -8.45
CA VAL A 97 -10.97 3.85 -9.22
C VAL A 97 -12.38 3.27 -9.18
N ALA A 98 -12.96 3.14 -7.98
CA ALA A 98 -14.34 2.66 -7.75
C ALA A 98 -14.69 1.35 -8.51
N GLY A 99 -13.72 0.45 -8.69
CA GLY A 99 -13.89 -0.72 -9.54
C GLY A 99 -12.61 -1.50 -9.79
N PRO A 100 -12.58 -2.36 -10.83
CA PRO A 100 -11.38 -3.07 -11.26
C PRO A 100 -10.25 -2.12 -11.66
N LEU A 101 -9.02 -2.43 -11.23
CA LEU A 101 -7.82 -1.66 -11.61
C LEU A 101 -7.34 -2.01 -13.02
N ASP A 102 -7.50 -3.27 -13.38
CA ASP A 102 -7.07 -3.79 -14.66
C ASP A 102 -8.29 -3.78 -15.58
N ALA A 103 -8.14 -3.17 -16.76
CA ALA A 103 -9.21 -3.17 -17.74
C ALA A 103 -9.57 -4.62 -18.09
N ALA A 104 -10.86 -4.93 -18.21
CA ALA A 104 -11.25 -6.17 -18.86
C ALA A 104 -10.75 -6.10 -20.31
N ASP A 105 -9.97 -7.08 -20.74
CA ASP A 105 -9.76 -7.27 -22.18
C ASP A 105 -11.13 -7.44 -22.85
N GLU A 106 -11.23 -7.14 -24.15
CA GLU A 106 -12.47 -7.19 -24.94
C GLU A 106 -13.19 -8.57 -24.89
N ASN A 107 -12.52 -9.59 -24.32
CA ASN A 107 -13.01 -10.95 -24.09
C ASN A 107 -13.18 -11.35 -22.59
N GLY A 108 -13.07 -10.42 -21.64
CA GLY A 108 -13.33 -10.67 -20.21
C GLY A 108 -12.27 -11.44 -19.44
N ALA A 109 -11.04 -11.59 -19.96
CA ALA A 109 -9.92 -12.18 -19.23
C ALA A 109 -9.07 -11.10 -18.54
N THR A 110 -8.77 -11.28 -17.26
CA THR A 110 -7.83 -10.45 -16.49
C THR A 110 -6.40 -10.75 -16.95
N ARG A 111 -5.59 -9.71 -17.25
CA ARG A 111 -4.16 -9.87 -17.56
C ARG A 111 -3.37 -10.17 -16.29
N ASP A 112 -2.56 -11.24 -16.33
CA ASP A 112 -1.65 -11.71 -15.27
C ASP A 112 -0.53 -10.71 -14.93
#